data_AF-A0A3B3W2S9-F1
#
_entry.id   AF-A0A3B3W2S9-F1
#
_cell.length_a   1.000
_cell.length_b   1.000
_cell.length_c   1.000
_cell.angle_alpha   90.00
_cell.angle_beta   90.00
_cell.angle_gamma   90.00
#
_symmetry.space_group_name_H-M   'P 1'
#
loop_
_entity.id
_entity.type
_entity.pdbx_description
1 polymer ?
#
loop_
_entity_poly.entity_id
_entity_poly.type
_entity_poly.pdbx_seq_one_letter_code
_entity_poly.pdbx_strand_id
1 'polypeptide(L)' 'MKPLKRALLEILESFLSCHVCSETFRDPVSLSCNHSFCSSCLEEFWEQTGNKNCPIFCFLKCEAVVYKMFKEILLH' A
#
# COMPACT_ATOMS: atom_id res chain seq x y z
N MET A 1 -2.59 20.53 -24.79
CA MET A 1 -2.58 20.59 -23.30
C MET A 1 -3.57 19.67 -22.59
N LYS A 2 -4.73 19.28 -23.17
CA LYS A 2 -5.67 18.31 -22.56
C LYS A 2 -5.14 16.89 -22.25
N PRO A 3 -4.14 16.31 -22.97
CA PRO A 3 -3.69 14.94 -22.67
C PRO A 3 -2.90 14.83 -21.36
N LEU A 4 -2.20 15.90 -20.95
CA LEU A 4 -1.37 15.90 -19.74
C LEU A 4 -2.22 15.72 -18.47
N LYS A 5 -3.46 16.24 -18.45
CA LYS A 5 -4.37 16.09 -17.32
C LYS A 5 -4.85 14.64 -17.13
N ARG A 6 -5.06 13.89 -18.23
CA ARG A 6 -5.45 12.48 -18.16
C ARG A 6 -4.29 11.61 -17.70
N ALA A 7 -3.11 11.81 -18.28
CA ALA A 7 -1.90 11.11 -17.85
C ALA A 7 -1.61 11.35 -16.35
N LEU A 8 -1.80 12.59 -15.87
CA LEU A 8 -1.65 12.90 -14.45
C LEU A 8 -2.67 12.18 -13.55
N LEU A 9 -3.93 12.06 -14.00
CA LEU A 9 -4.97 11.33 -13.27
C LEU A 9 -4.63 9.84 -13.18
N GLU A 10 -4.23 9.21 -14.29
CA GLU A 10 -3.85 7.79 -14.33
C GLU A 10 -2.65 7.49 -13.43
N ILE A 11 -1.65 8.38 -13.44
CA ILE A 11 -0.49 8.30 -12.56
C ILE A 11 -0.93 8.40 -11.09
N LEU A 12 -1.77 9.39 -10.75
CA LEU A 12 -2.26 9.55 -9.38
C LEU A 12 -3.07 8.34 -8.90
N GLU A 13 -3.95 7.81 -9.74
CA GLU A 13 -4.73 6.60 -9.44
C GLU A 13 -3.82 5.40 -9.13
N SER A 14 -2.73 5.22 -9.89
CA SER A 14 -1.75 4.16 -9.62
C SER A 14 -1.11 4.28 -8.24
N PHE A 15 -0.79 5.50 -7.79
CA PHE A 15 -0.20 5.75 -6.47
C PHE A 15 -1.20 5.57 -5.32
N LEU A 16 -2.50 5.58 -5.60
CA LEU A 16 -3.56 5.43 -4.63
C LEU A 16 -4.19 4.02 -4.64
N SER A 17 -3.58 3.07 -5.36
CA SER A 17 -4.10 1.73 -5.56
C SER A 17 -3.32 0.65 -4.82
N CYS A 18 -4.04 -0.33 -4.28
CA CYS A 18 -3.47 -1.50 -3.65
C CYS A 18 -2.98 -2.50 -4.69
N HIS A 19 -1.72 -2.93 -4.59
CA HIS A 19 -1.12 -3.87 -5.53
C HIS A 19 -1.65 -5.31 -5.39
N VAL A 20 -2.43 -5.60 -4.34
CA VAL A 20 -3.05 -6.93 -4.13
C VAL A 20 -4.42 -7.00 -4.80
N CYS A 21 -5.32 -6.03 -4.54
CA CYS A 21 -6.67 -6.03 -5.11
C CYS A 21 -6.85 -5.14 -6.35
N SER A 22 -5.84 -4.36 -6.74
CA SER A 22 -5.88 -3.38 -7.85
C SER A 22 -6.96 -2.30 -7.73
N GLU A 23 -7.48 -2.07 -6.53
CA GLU A 23 -8.48 -1.04 -6.23
C GLU A 23 -7.85 0.09 -5.39
N THR A 24 -8.53 1.23 -5.30
CA THR A 24 -8.15 2.30 -4.36
C THR A 24 -8.03 1.76 -2.93
N PHE A 25 -7.01 2.21 -2.20
CA PHE A 25 -6.77 1.75 -0.84
C PHE A 25 -8.00 1.90 0.09
N ARG A 26 -8.31 0.82 0.81
CA ARG A 26 -9.25 0.81 1.94
C ARG A 26 -8.47 0.60 3.24
N ASP A 27 -8.54 1.59 4.12
CA ASP A 27 -7.82 1.61 5.41
C ASP A 27 -6.34 1.20 5.24
N PRO A 28 -5.55 2.02 4.53
CA PRO A 28 -4.21 1.63 4.12
C PRO A 28 -3.25 1.46 5.30
N VAL A 29 -2.46 0.41 5.22
CA VAL A 29 -1.36 0.09 6.12
C VAL A 29 -0.06 0.05 5.32
N SER A 30 0.99 0.65 5.87
CA SER A 30 2.32 0.67 5.28
C SER A 30 3.26 -0.21 6.09
N LEU A 31 4.10 -0.97 5.38
CA LEU A 31 5.17 -1.77 5.98
C LEU A 31 6.46 -0.94 6.11
N SER A 32 7.46 -1.45 6.84
CA SER A 32 8.81 -0.85 6.92
C SER A 32 9.50 -0.63 5.58
N CYS A 33 9.14 -1.40 4.56
CA CYS A 33 9.63 -1.22 3.19
C CYS A 33 8.90 -0.12 2.40
N ASN A 34 8.00 0.63 3.05
CA ASN A 34 7.14 1.67 2.47
C ASN A 34 6.09 1.19 1.46
N HIS A 35 5.93 -0.13 1.30
CA HIS A 35 4.82 -0.66 0.52
C HIS A 35 3.53 -0.61 1.33
N SER A 36 2.47 -0.13 0.67
CA SER A 36 1.16 0.08 1.26
C SER A 36 0.13 -0.85 0.65
N PHE A 37 -0.81 -1.32 1.49
CA PHE A 37 -1.85 -2.27 1.14
C PHE A 37 -3.15 -1.91 1.87
N CYS A 38 -4.29 -2.39 1.40
CA CYS A 38 -5.49 -2.40 2.24
C CYS A 38 -5.22 -3.29 3.46
N SER A 39 -5.69 -2.89 4.65
CA SER A 39 -5.51 -3.71 5.87
C SER A 39 -5.98 -5.15 5.65
N SER A 40 -7.18 -5.32 5.08
CA SER A 40 -7.77 -6.63 4.81
C SER A 40 -6.95 -7.47 3.84
N CYS A 41 -6.40 -6.85 2.78
CA CYS A 41 -5.58 -7.58 1.79
C CYS A 41 -4.26 -8.05 2.39
N LEU A 42 -3.67 -7.27 3.29
CA LEU A 42 -2.43 -7.64 3.96
C LEU A 42 -2.67 -8.76 5.00
N GLU A 43 -3.76 -8.65 5.78
CA GLU A 43 -4.17 -9.67 6.75
C GLU A 43 -4.43 -11.01 6.07
N GLU A 44 -5.24 -11.03 5.00
CA GLU A 44 -5.55 -12.24 4.25
C GLU A 44 -4.28 -12.89 3.67
N PHE A 45 -3.35 -12.09 3.12
CA PHE A 45 -2.07 -12.60 2.63
C PHE A 45 -1.22 -13.27 3.73
N TRP A 46 -1.17 -12.67 4.93
CA TRP A 46 -0.44 -13.25 6.06
C TRP A 46 -1.08 -14.52 6.60
N GLU A 47 -2.40 -14.58 6.62
CA GLU A 47 -3.13 -15.80 6.97
C GLU A 47 -2.84 -16.93 5.98
N GLN A 48 -2.82 -16.64 4.68
CA GLN A 48 -2.53 -17.64 3.64
C GLN A 48 -1.08 -18.12 3.63
N THR A 49 -0.12 -17.21 3.87
CA THR A 49 1.31 -17.52 3.76
C THR A 49 1.96 -17.95 5.07
N GLY A 50 1.28 -17.76 6.21
CA GLY A 50 1.78 -18.11 7.54
C GLY A 50 3.00 -17.30 7.99
N ASN A 51 3.32 -16.21 7.30
CA ASN A 51 4.44 -15.33 7.62
C ASN A 51 4.04 -13.87 7.38
N LYS A 52 4.77 -12.94 8.01
CA LYS A 52 4.50 -11.51 7.89
C LYS A 52 5.32 -10.82 6.80
N ASN A 53 5.62 -11.50 5.68
CA ASN A 53 6.39 -10.89 4.61
C ASN A 53 5.56 -9.84 3.84
N CYS A 54 6.26 -8.99 3.09
CA CYS A 54 5.62 -8.09 2.15
C CYS A 54 5.04 -8.90 0.97
N PRO A 55 3.80 -8.62 0.51
CA PRO A 55 3.20 -9.26 -0.66
C PRO A 55 3.94 -9.02 -1.99
N ILE A 56 4.82 -8.03 -2.05
CA ILE A 56 5.58 -7.71 -3.27
C ILE A 56 7.08 -7.88 -3.07
N PHE A 57 7.78 -8.08 -4.18
CA PHE A 57 9.22 -8.31 -4.18
C PHE A 57 9.97 -7.11 -3.57
N CYS A 58 10.54 -7.31 -2.39
CA CYS A 58 11.33 -6.30 -1.69
C CYS A 58 12.81 -6.68 -1.74
N PHE A 59 13.64 -5.78 -2.26
CA PHE A 59 15.11 -5.90 -2.19
C PHE A 59 15.65 -5.72 -0.76
N LEU A 60 14.85 -5.13 0.13
CA LEU A 60 15.14 -4.97 1.56
C LEU A 60 14.36 -6.05 2.31
N LYS A 61 15.03 -6.87 3.14
CA LYS A 61 14.32 -7.81 4.02
C LYS A 61 13.39 -7.01 4.94
N CYS A 62 12.09 -7.27 4.83
CA CYS A 62 11.07 -6.54 5.56
C CYS A 62 10.81 -7.27 6.89
N GLU A 63 11.17 -6.66 8.02
CA GLU A 63 10.53 -7.01 9.29
C GLU A 63 9.22 -6.21 9.35
N ALA A 64 8.08 -6.91 9.37
CA ALA A 64 6.77 -6.28 9.39
C ALA A 64 6.55 -5.43 10.64
N VAL A 65 6.67 -4.12 10.47
CA VAL A 65 6.11 -3.13 11.37
C VAL A 65 4.96 -2.46 10.61
N VAL A 66 3.74 -2.67 11.11
CA VAL A 66 2.52 -2.11 10.53
C VAL A 66 2.41 -0.67 10.99
N TYR A 67 2.67 0.28 10.09
CA TYR A 67 2.35 1.67 10.32
C TYR A 67 0.97 1.95 9.71
N LYS A 68 0.04 2.51 10.50
CA LYS A 68 -1.18 3.10 9.92
C LYS A 68 -0.75 4.31 9.11
N MET A 69 -1.09 4.34 7.81
CA MET A 69 -0.66 5.36 6.85
C MET A 69 -1.06 6.80 7.23
N PHE A 70 -1.86 6.99 8.29
CA PHE A 70 -2.45 8.28 8.69
C PHE A 70 -2.30 8.68 10.17
N LYS A 71 -1.47 8.01 10.99
CA LYS A 71 -1.40 8.39 12.42
C LYS A 71 -0.66 9.71 12.73
N GLU A 72 0.02 10.34 11.78
CA GLU A 72 0.85 11.53 12.07
C GLU A 72 0.44 12.84 11.36
N ILE A 73 -0.61 12.87 10.53
CA ILE A 73 -1.09 14.12 9.89
C ILE A 73 -2.18 14.82 10.72
N LEU A 74 -2.70 14.20 11.80
CA LEU A 74 -3.71 14.81 12.69
C LEU A 74 -3.19 15.16 14.10
N LEU A 75 -1.87 15.15 14.30
CA LEU A 75 -1.24 15.62 15.55
C LEU A 75 -0.43 16.93 15.36
N HIS A 76 -0.57 17.60 14.22
CA HIS A 76 -0.12 18.98 14.00
C HIS A 76 -1.11 19.75 13.14
#